data_AF-A0A949GBQ5-F1
#
_entry.id   AF-A0A949GBQ5-F1
#
_cell.length_a   1.000
_cell.length_b   1.000
_cell.length_c   1.000
_cell.angle_alpha   90.00
_cell.angle_beta   90.00
_cell.angle_gamma   90.00
#
_symmetry.space_group_name_H-M   'P 1'
#
loop_
_entity.id
_entity.type
_entity.pdbx_description
1 polymer ?
#
loop_
_entity_poly.entity_id
_entity_poly.type
_entity_poly.pdbx_seq_one_letter_code
_entity_poly.pdbx_strand_id
1 'polypeptide(L)'
;MVDENRYNAVPYHFNDELVKFISQHPEYVSKITPWIDRLTPEWSVQTWEISHFLQRIGGLSPIISTLIGRGDETSLAKAAYSLDAFGQADIKTCMEIIRRTDNENTISHIDGLLYSTEVVMGEYGIAESYESKAKTLSTYLNDPSDRVKKYAKRMVESFEASAKSERQRTEEGKQLRKLDFEG
;
A
#
# COMPACT_ATOMS: atom_id res chain seq x y z
N MET A 1 -9.03 -12.46 49.22
CA MET A 1 -9.40 -11.44 48.23
C MET A 1 -8.16 -11.12 47.43
N VAL A 2 -8.15 -11.50 46.15
CA VAL A 2 -7.08 -11.14 45.22
C VAL A 2 -7.34 -9.69 44.80
N ASP A 3 -6.32 -8.84 44.93
CA ASP A 3 -6.37 -7.43 44.53
C ASP A 3 -6.42 -7.36 42.99
N GLU A 4 -7.62 -7.14 42.44
CA GLU A 4 -7.87 -7.03 41.00
C GLU A 4 -7.16 -5.83 40.35
N ASN A 5 -6.64 -4.87 41.13
CA ASN A 5 -5.89 -3.72 40.61
C ASN A 5 -4.40 -4.00 40.36
N ARG A 6 -3.89 -5.18 40.70
CA ARG A 6 -2.46 -5.51 40.48
C ARG A 6 -2.13 -5.87 39.03
N TYR A 7 -3.12 -6.20 38.22
CA TYR A 7 -2.93 -6.55 36.83
C TYR A 7 -3.85 -5.68 35.97
N ASN A 8 -3.35 -4.51 35.56
CA ASN A 8 -3.93 -3.83 34.40
C ASN A 8 -3.80 -4.81 33.24
N ALA A 9 -4.93 -5.35 32.77
CA ALA A 9 -4.97 -6.10 31.53
C ALA A 9 -4.38 -5.18 30.47
N VAL A 10 -3.15 -5.49 30.01
CA VAL A 10 -2.58 -4.84 28.82
C VAL A 10 -3.56 -5.18 27.71
N PRO A 11 -4.30 -4.20 27.17
CA PRO A 11 -5.30 -4.50 26.16
C PRO A 11 -4.61 -5.18 24.98
N TYR A 12 -5.15 -6.32 24.54
CA TYR A 12 -4.60 -7.05 23.38
C TYR A 12 -4.61 -6.15 22.12
N HIS A 13 -5.47 -5.14 22.08
CA HIS A 13 -5.51 -4.07 21.08
C HIS A 13 -5.30 -2.70 21.74
N PHE A 14 -4.54 -1.81 21.08
CA PHE A 14 -4.54 -0.40 21.50
C PHE A 14 -5.97 0.12 21.38
N ASN A 15 -6.51 0.71 22.45
CA ASN A 15 -7.80 1.38 22.37
C ASN A 15 -7.65 2.71 21.62
N ASP A 16 -8.75 3.21 21.06
CA ASP A 16 -8.73 4.43 20.24
C ASP A 16 -8.22 5.66 21.00
N GLU A 17 -8.44 5.72 22.31
CA GLU A 17 -7.97 6.82 23.16
C GLU A 17 -6.45 6.84 23.27
N LEU A 18 -5.81 5.67 23.42
CA LEU A 18 -4.36 5.54 23.47
C LEU A 18 -3.74 5.81 22.10
N VAL A 19 -4.38 5.34 21.02
CA VAL A 19 -3.97 5.67 19.64
C VAL A 19 -3.98 7.19 19.42
N LYS A 20 -5.06 7.87 19.82
CA LYS A 20 -5.17 9.34 19.73
C LYS A 20 -4.14 10.02 20.61
N PHE A 21 -3.97 9.57 21.85
CA PHE A 21 -3.00 10.13 22.79
C PHE A 21 -1.57 10.08 22.22
N ILE A 22 -1.18 8.95 21.63
CA ILE A 22 0.15 8.79 21.03
C ILE A 22 0.28 9.65 19.76
N SER A 23 -0.66 9.53 18.82
CA SER A 23 -0.58 10.20 17.50
C SER A 23 -0.70 11.73 17.58
N GLN A 24 -1.41 12.26 18.58
CA GLN A 24 -1.59 13.70 18.79
C GLN A 24 -0.54 14.29 19.74
N HIS A 25 0.34 13.47 20.32
CA HIS A 25 1.39 13.97 21.19
C HIS A 25 2.33 14.92 20.41
N PRO A 26 2.66 16.13 20.92
CA PRO A 26 3.50 17.08 20.19
C PRO A 26 4.87 16.54 19.80
N GLU A 27 5.42 15.62 20.59
CA GLU A 27 6.71 14.96 20.33
C GLU A 27 6.60 13.69 19.48
N TYR A 28 5.41 13.31 19.02
CA TYR A 28 5.20 12.04 18.30
C TYR A 28 6.19 11.87 17.14
N VAL A 29 6.25 12.87 16.25
CA VAL A 29 7.13 12.85 15.07
C VAL A 29 8.59 12.77 15.49
N SER A 30 9.02 13.54 16.48
CA SER A 30 10.44 13.57 16.90
C SER A 30 10.87 12.28 17.58
N LYS A 31 9.97 11.58 18.30
CA LYS A 31 10.25 10.27 18.92
C LYS A 31 10.26 9.13 17.91
N ILE A 32 9.45 9.22 16.86
CA ILE A 32 9.35 8.18 15.82
C ILE A 32 10.40 8.37 14.72
N THR A 33 10.90 9.58 14.47
CA THR A 33 11.93 9.86 13.46
C THR A 33 13.15 8.94 13.55
N PRO A 34 13.76 8.69 14.73
CA PRO A 34 14.89 7.75 14.84
C PRO A 34 14.54 6.31 14.45
N TRP A 35 13.27 5.91 14.57
CA TRP A 35 12.81 4.58 14.16
C TRP A 35 12.62 4.53 12.65
N ILE A 36 12.08 5.60 12.06
CA ILE A 36 11.98 5.78 10.60
C ILE A 36 13.36 5.73 9.95
N ASP A 37 14.35 6.38 10.55
CA ASP A 37 15.71 6.41 10.01
C ASP A 37 16.36 5.01 10.01
N ARG A 38 15.90 4.10 10.88
CA ARG A 38 16.34 2.69 10.92
C ARG A 38 15.58 1.78 9.96
N LEU A 39 14.48 2.24 9.36
CA LEU A 39 13.78 1.44 8.35
C LEU A 39 14.71 1.15 7.18
N THR A 40 14.68 -0.09 6.71
CA THR A 40 15.41 -0.54 5.54
C THR A 40 14.43 -0.81 4.40
N PRO A 41 14.82 -0.51 3.14
CA PRO A 41 14.10 -0.98 1.95
C PRO A 41 13.99 -2.51 1.91
N GLU A 42 14.97 -3.23 2.47
CA GLU A 42 14.97 -4.68 2.50
C GLU A 42 14.09 -5.22 3.62
N TRP A 43 13.57 -6.45 3.42
CA TRP A 43 12.85 -7.17 4.48
C TRP A 43 13.75 -7.34 5.71
N SER A 44 13.26 -6.90 6.86
CA SER A 44 13.88 -7.15 8.15
C SER A 44 12.82 -7.25 9.24
N VAL A 45 13.10 -8.03 10.28
CA VAL A 45 12.22 -8.14 11.46
C VAL A 45 11.99 -6.76 12.10
N GLN A 46 13.04 -5.93 12.15
CA GLN A 46 12.95 -4.58 12.69
C GLN A 46 12.01 -3.69 11.85
N THR A 47 12.15 -3.70 10.53
CA THR A 47 11.25 -2.96 9.62
C THR A 47 9.81 -3.43 9.79
N TRP A 48 9.59 -4.74 9.92
CA TRP A 48 8.27 -5.33 10.13
C TRP A 48 7.65 -4.90 11.47
N GLU A 49 8.39 -4.96 12.57
CA GLU A 49 7.92 -4.56 13.91
C GLU A 49 7.59 -3.07 13.98
N ILE A 50 8.49 -2.21 13.48
CA ILE A 50 8.27 -0.76 13.44
C ILE A 50 7.03 -0.47 12.59
N SER A 51 6.86 -1.16 11.47
CA SER A 51 5.71 -0.95 10.60
C SER A 51 4.41 -1.37 11.27
N HIS A 52 4.30 -2.58 11.82
CA HIS A 52 3.07 -2.98 12.49
C HIS A 52 2.72 -2.10 13.70
N PHE A 53 3.72 -1.64 14.45
CA PHE A 53 3.48 -0.69 15.52
C PHE A 53 2.87 0.61 14.99
N LEU A 54 3.50 1.22 13.97
CA LEU A 54 3.07 2.48 13.38
C LEU A 54 1.67 2.40 12.74
N GLN A 55 1.35 1.26 12.10
CA GLN A 55 0.02 0.98 11.57
C GLN A 55 -1.03 1.04 12.69
N ARG A 56 -0.74 0.38 13.80
CA ARG A 56 -1.69 0.18 14.91
C ARG A 56 -1.97 1.47 15.69
N ILE A 57 -1.08 2.45 15.60
CA ILE A 57 -1.24 3.77 16.24
C ILE A 57 -1.67 4.87 15.25
N GLY A 58 -2.01 4.54 14.01
CA GLY A 58 -2.57 5.49 13.03
C GLY A 58 -1.63 6.62 12.59
N GLY A 59 -0.35 6.58 12.95
CA GLY A 59 0.60 7.67 12.70
C GLY A 59 1.37 7.55 11.39
N LEU A 60 0.94 6.69 10.47
CA LEU A 60 1.69 6.38 9.25
C LEU A 60 1.69 7.50 8.20
N SER A 61 0.55 8.16 7.98
CA SER A 61 0.42 9.18 6.93
C SER A 61 1.42 10.34 7.09
N PRO A 62 1.63 10.92 8.30
CA PRO A 62 2.68 11.91 8.53
C PRO A 62 4.10 11.40 8.22
N ILE A 63 4.36 10.11 8.45
CA ILE A 63 5.67 9.48 8.26
C ILE A 63 5.98 9.34 6.78
N ILE A 64 5.04 8.77 6.02
CA ILE A 64 5.17 8.63 4.57
C ILE A 64 5.29 10.02 3.93
N SER A 65 4.49 10.99 4.38
CA SER A 65 4.59 12.38 3.90
C SER A 65 5.97 12.99 4.20
N THR A 66 6.54 12.70 5.37
CA THR A 66 7.88 13.17 5.74
C THR A 66 8.95 12.54 4.85
N LEU A 67 8.90 11.23 4.62
CA LEU A 67 9.85 10.52 3.75
C LEU A 67 9.76 11.01 2.29
N ILE A 68 8.55 11.17 1.76
CA ILE A 68 8.32 11.73 0.42
C ILE A 68 8.81 13.17 0.34
N GLY A 69 8.59 13.97 1.39
CA GLY A 69 9.01 15.36 1.48
C GLY A 69 10.53 15.55 1.50
N ARG A 70 11.29 14.60 2.07
CA ARG A 70 12.76 14.61 2.01
C ARG A 70 13.28 14.48 0.57
N GLY A 71 12.60 13.67 -0.26
CA GLY A 71 12.83 13.59 -1.70
C GLY A 71 14.15 12.94 -2.13
N ASP A 72 15.03 12.58 -1.20
CA ASP A 72 16.21 11.78 -1.50
C ASP A 72 15.82 10.33 -1.81
N GLU A 73 16.64 9.67 -2.63
CA GLU A 73 16.39 8.31 -3.14
C GLU A 73 16.16 7.29 -2.02
N THR A 74 16.93 7.40 -0.92
CA THR A 74 16.82 6.50 0.23
C THR A 74 15.48 6.70 0.95
N SER A 75 15.07 7.94 1.18
CA SER A 75 13.77 8.25 1.79
C SER A 75 12.59 7.83 0.89
N LEU A 76 12.69 8.03 -0.43
CA LEU A 76 11.66 7.60 -1.38
C LEU A 76 11.55 6.08 -1.45
N ALA A 77 12.67 5.35 -1.43
CA ALA A 77 12.67 3.90 -1.32
C ALA A 77 11.98 3.47 -0.01
N LYS A 78 12.40 4.00 1.14
CA LYS A 78 11.77 3.70 2.44
C LYS A 78 10.27 3.99 2.44
N ALA A 79 9.82 5.06 1.79
CA ALA A 79 8.39 5.36 1.64
C ALA A 79 7.66 4.29 0.83
N ALA A 80 8.23 3.84 -0.28
CA ALA A 80 7.65 2.79 -1.12
C ALA A 80 7.55 1.46 -0.37
N TYR A 81 8.64 0.99 0.26
CA TYR A 81 8.65 -0.26 1.02
C TYR A 81 7.80 -0.24 2.28
N SER A 82 7.65 0.96 2.87
CA SER A 82 6.69 1.17 3.94
C SER A 82 5.28 0.82 3.44
N LEU A 83 4.82 1.40 2.33
CA LEU A 83 3.45 1.19 1.83
C LEU A 83 3.01 -0.29 1.78
N ASP A 84 3.94 -1.19 1.42
CA ASP A 84 3.74 -2.64 1.41
C ASP A 84 3.50 -3.21 2.80
N ALA A 85 4.41 -2.94 3.73
CA ALA A 85 4.34 -3.40 5.11
C ALA A 85 3.07 -2.93 5.84
N PHE A 86 2.43 -1.88 5.34
CA PHE A 86 1.25 -1.26 5.96
C PHE A 86 -0.08 -1.60 5.29
N GLY A 87 -0.08 -2.26 4.12
CA GLY A 87 -1.31 -2.54 3.36
C GLY A 87 -2.09 -1.28 2.97
N GLN A 88 -1.39 -0.15 2.79
CA GLN A 88 -1.98 1.17 2.50
C GLN A 88 -1.42 1.77 1.21
N ALA A 89 -1.13 0.94 0.21
CA ALA A 89 -0.70 1.43 -1.09
C ALA A 89 -1.86 2.10 -1.85
N ASP A 90 -2.14 3.36 -1.53
CA ASP A 90 -3.07 4.16 -2.32
C ASP A 90 -2.36 4.75 -3.54
N ILE A 91 -3.06 4.77 -4.69
CA ILE A 91 -2.51 5.23 -5.97
C ILE A 91 -1.96 6.66 -5.88
N LYS A 92 -2.60 7.54 -5.09
CA LYS A 92 -2.16 8.94 -4.98
C LYS A 92 -0.78 9.02 -4.33
N THR A 93 -0.56 8.30 -3.23
CA THR A 93 0.75 8.27 -2.55
C THR A 93 1.82 7.61 -3.44
N CYS A 94 1.48 6.54 -4.16
CA CYS A 94 2.37 5.96 -5.17
C CYS A 94 2.77 7.01 -6.23
N MET A 95 1.83 7.82 -6.73
CA MET A 95 2.13 8.85 -7.72
C MET A 95 3.01 9.97 -7.16
N GLU A 96 2.87 10.32 -5.87
CA GLU A 96 3.76 11.27 -5.20
C GLU A 96 5.21 10.77 -5.14
N ILE A 97 5.42 9.47 -4.93
CA ILE A 97 6.77 8.86 -4.96
C ILE A 97 7.29 8.83 -6.40
N ILE A 98 6.50 8.32 -7.35
CA ILE A 98 6.85 8.28 -8.78
C ILE A 98 7.23 9.67 -9.27
N ARG A 99 6.54 10.74 -8.85
CA ARG A 99 6.88 12.10 -9.26
C ARG A 99 8.32 12.49 -8.93
N ARG A 100 8.89 11.94 -7.85
CA ARG A 100 10.18 12.35 -7.28
C ARG A 100 11.32 11.37 -7.52
N THR A 101 11.05 10.14 -7.96
CA THR A 101 12.08 9.11 -8.18
C THR A 101 12.23 8.73 -9.65
N ASP A 102 13.45 8.46 -10.09
CA ASP A 102 13.79 7.75 -11.34
C ASP A 102 14.46 6.39 -11.07
N ASN A 103 14.61 6.00 -9.80
CA ASN A 103 15.18 4.72 -9.42
C ASN A 103 14.26 3.57 -9.83
N GLU A 104 14.75 2.70 -10.70
CA GLU A 104 13.96 1.59 -11.27
C GLU A 104 13.51 0.57 -10.23
N ASN A 105 14.31 0.32 -9.17
CA ASN A 105 13.93 -0.62 -8.11
C ASN A 105 12.73 -0.11 -7.32
N THR A 106 12.71 1.19 -6.99
CA THR A 106 11.60 1.84 -6.30
C THR A 106 10.34 1.83 -7.17
N ILE A 107 10.49 2.13 -8.46
CA ILE A 107 9.41 2.10 -9.44
C ILE A 107 8.84 0.67 -9.56
N SER A 108 9.71 -0.34 -9.68
CA SER A 108 9.33 -1.75 -9.78
C SER A 108 8.62 -2.25 -8.53
N HIS A 109 9.05 -1.80 -7.35
CA HIS A 109 8.34 -2.09 -6.11
C HIS A 109 6.94 -1.47 -6.08
N ILE A 110 6.79 -0.21 -6.53
CA ILE A 110 5.47 0.43 -6.68
C ILE A 110 4.60 -0.33 -7.70
N ASP A 111 5.18 -0.84 -8.78
CA ASP A 111 4.46 -1.69 -9.74
C ASP A 111 3.87 -2.91 -9.02
N GLY A 112 4.69 -3.63 -8.25
CA GLY A 112 4.24 -4.78 -7.45
C GLY A 112 3.10 -4.44 -6.48
N LEU A 113 3.24 -3.32 -5.76
CA LEU A 113 2.20 -2.80 -4.87
C LEU A 113 0.87 -2.57 -5.59
N LEU A 114 0.91 -1.86 -6.72
CA LEU A 114 -0.29 -1.55 -7.50
C LEU A 114 -0.88 -2.80 -8.17
N TYR A 115 -0.08 -3.83 -8.46
CA TYR A 115 -0.58 -5.10 -8.99
C TYR A 115 -1.28 -5.98 -7.96
N SER A 116 -0.94 -5.84 -6.68
CA SER A 116 -1.57 -6.61 -5.61
C SER A 116 -3.08 -6.40 -5.60
N THR A 117 -3.86 -7.48 -5.69
CA THR A 117 -5.32 -7.39 -5.55
C THR A 117 -5.67 -7.72 -4.10
N GLU A 118 -6.45 -6.85 -3.47
CA GLU A 118 -7.09 -7.17 -2.20
C GLU A 118 -8.09 -8.33 -2.39
N VAL A 119 -8.79 -8.72 -1.32
CA VAL A 119 -9.87 -9.71 -1.43
C VAL A 119 -10.93 -9.18 -2.39
N VAL A 120 -11.10 -9.89 -3.51
CA VAL A 120 -12.11 -9.59 -4.52
C VAL A 120 -13.30 -10.53 -4.38
N MET A 121 -14.49 -10.04 -4.76
CA MET A 121 -15.73 -10.82 -4.74
C MET A 121 -16.23 -11.09 -6.16
N GLY A 122 -16.90 -12.23 -6.33
CA GLY A 122 -17.49 -12.60 -7.61
C GLY A 122 -16.50 -13.19 -8.62
N GLU A 123 -17.03 -13.82 -9.66
CA GLU A 123 -16.24 -14.58 -10.65
C GLU A 123 -15.32 -13.70 -11.51
N TYR A 124 -15.61 -12.40 -11.61
CA TYR A 124 -14.81 -11.43 -12.36
C TYR A 124 -14.07 -10.43 -11.44
N GLY A 125 -14.04 -10.68 -10.12
CA GLY A 125 -13.53 -9.71 -9.16
C GLY A 125 -12.10 -9.24 -9.41
N ILE A 126 -11.21 -10.10 -9.91
CA ILE A 126 -9.83 -9.72 -10.26
C ILE A 126 -9.83 -8.75 -11.46
N ALA A 127 -10.62 -9.04 -12.51
CA ALA A 127 -10.72 -8.17 -13.68
C ALA A 127 -11.30 -6.79 -13.31
N GLU A 128 -12.35 -6.78 -12.49
CA GLU A 128 -12.97 -5.55 -11.99
C GLU A 128 -12.00 -4.72 -11.12
N SER A 129 -11.16 -5.38 -10.33
CA SER A 129 -10.09 -4.72 -9.55
C SER A 129 -9.10 -4.00 -10.47
N TYR A 130 -8.64 -4.65 -11.53
CA TYR A 130 -7.75 -4.02 -12.51
C TYR A 130 -8.42 -2.88 -13.28
N GLU A 131 -9.69 -3.03 -13.69
CA GLU A 131 -10.46 -1.96 -14.34
C GLU A 131 -10.61 -0.73 -13.44
N SER A 132 -10.88 -0.94 -12.15
CA SER A 132 -10.98 0.13 -11.15
C SER A 132 -9.66 0.89 -10.97
N LYS A 133 -8.53 0.15 -10.93
CA LYS A 133 -7.19 0.75 -10.87
C LYS A 133 -6.84 1.52 -12.13
N ALA A 134 -7.12 0.95 -13.30
CA ALA A 134 -6.93 1.63 -14.59
C ALA A 134 -7.71 2.95 -14.61
N LYS A 135 -9.01 2.92 -14.27
CA LYS A 135 -9.86 4.11 -14.19
C LYS A 135 -9.30 5.18 -13.25
N THR A 136 -8.80 4.76 -12.09
CA THR A 136 -8.20 5.70 -11.12
C THR A 136 -6.92 6.32 -11.67
N LEU A 137 -6.04 5.51 -12.27
CA LEU A 137 -4.80 5.98 -12.89
C LEU A 137 -5.03 6.86 -14.12
N SER A 138 -6.14 6.68 -14.85
CA SER A 138 -6.49 7.54 -15.98
C SER A 138 -6.59 9.03 -15.59
N THR A 139 -6.90 9.34 -14.33
CA THR A 139 -6.92 10.72 -13.82
C THR A 139 -5.55 11.40 -13.86
N TYR A 140 -4.46 10.62 -13.90
CA TYR A 140 -3.07 11.10 -13.93
C TYR A 140 -2.49 11.21 -15.36
N LEU A 141 -3.25 10.88 -16.41
CA LEU A 141 -2.79 10.99 -17.80
C LEU A 141 -2.50 12.43 -18.23
N ASN A 142 -3.05 13.41 -17.51
CA ASN A 142 -2.84 14.84 -17.73
C ASN A 142 -2.07 15.51 -16.57
N ASP A 143 -1.36 14.74 -15.73
CA ASP A 143 -0.56 15.30 -14.63
C ASP A 143 0.53 16.26 -15.18
N PRO A 144 0.82 17.38 -14.49
CA PRO A 144 1.87 18.30 -14.92
C PRO A 144 3.26 17.64 -15.00
N SER A 145 3.50 16.57 -14.23
CA SER A 145 4.74 15.79 -14.31
C SER A 145 4.72 14.81 -15.48
N ASP A 146 5.64 15.00 -16.43
CA ASP A 146 5.83 14.07 -17.55
C ASP A 146 6.13 12.63 -17.09
N ARG A 147 6.84 12.50 -15.96
CA ARG A 147 7.14 11.21 -15.35
C ARG A 147 5.87 10.50 -14.89
N VAL A 148 5.00 11.20 -14.17
CA VAL A 148 3.71 10.66 -13.72
C VAL A 148 2.83 10.31 -14.91
N LYS A 149 2.73 11.17 -15.94
CA LYS A 149 1.96 10.87 -17.16
C LYS A 149 2.45 9.60 -17.85
N LYS A 150 3.76 9.48 -18.06
CA LYS A 150 4.36 8.30 -18.70
C LYS A 150 4.09 7.03 -17.90
N TYR A 151 4.26 7.11 -16.58
CA TYR A 151 4.00 5.99 -15.68
C TYR A 151 2.52 5.58 -15.68
N ALA A 152 1.62 6.56 -15.51
CA ALA A 152 0.17 6.33 -15.51
C ALA A 152 -0.30 5.70 -16.83
N LYS A 153 0.18 6.21 -17.97
CA LYS A 153 -0.15 5.63 -19.29
C LYS A 153 0.24 4.16 -19.37
N ARG A 154 1.49 3.83 -19.03
CA ARG A 154 1.99 2.45 -19.03
C ARG A 154 1.13 1.53 -18.14
N MET A 155 0.82 2.00 -16.92
CA MET A 155 0.06 1.19 -15.96
C MET A 155 -1.41 1.02 -16.36
N VAL A 156 -2.04 2.04 -16.95
CA VAL A 156 -3.41 1.94 -17.50
C VAL A 156 -3.46 0.88 -18.59
N GLU A 157 -2.57 0.97 -19.59
CA GLU A 157 -2.50 0.00 -20.69
C GLU A 157 -2.29 -1.43 -20.17
N SER A 158 -1.43 -1.57 -19.16
CA SER A 158 -1.13 -2.86 -18.56
C SER A 158 -2.31 -3.44 -17.77
N PHE A 159 -3.01 -2.62 -16.96
CA PHE A 159 -4.19 -3.08 -16.22
C PHE A 159 -5.38 -3.41 -17.14
N GLU A 160 -5.60 -2.66 -18.20
CA GLU A 160 -6.63 -2.97 -19.21
C GLU A 160 -6.35 -4.32 -19.90
N ALA A 161 -5.08 -4.58 -20.24
CA ALA A 161 -4.67 -5.86 -20.80
C ALA A 161 -4.87 -7.01 -19.81
N SER A 162 -4.48 -6.83 -18.54
CA SER A 162 -4.69 -7.82 -17.47
C SER A 162 -6.17 -8.08 -17.20
N ALA A 163 -7.01 -7.05 -17.17
CA ALA A 163 -8.45 -7.19 -16.99
C ALA A 163 -9.09 -8.00 -18.11
N LYS A 164 -8.73 -7.71 -19.37
CA LYS A 164 -9.22 -8.44 -20.55
C LYS A 164 -8.82 -9.92 -20.49
N SER A 165 -7.55 -10.19 -20.20
CA SER A 165 -7.03 -11.56 -20.07
C SER A 165 -7.77 -12.34 -18.98
N GLU A 166 -7.98 -11.71 -17.82
CA GLU A 166 -8.67 -12.33 -16.70
C GLU A 166 -10.15 -12.62 -17.00
N ARG A 167 -10.86 -11.72 -17.70
CA ARG A 167 -12.24 -11.98 -18.15
C ARG A 167 -12.30 -13.19 -19.08
N GLN A 168 -11.37 -13.28 -20.03
CA GLN A 168 -11.29 -14.42 -20.94
C GLN A 168 -11.06 -15.73 -20.17
N ARG A 169 -10.08 -15.74 -19.25
CA ARG A 169 -9.79 -16.89 -18.38
C ARG A 169 -11.02 -17.35 -17.59
N THR A 170 -11.77 -16.40 -17.01
CA THR A 170 -13.01 -16.71 -16.29
C THR A 170 -14.07 -17.29 -17.22
N GLU A 171 -14.24 -16.76 -18.43
CA GLU A 171 -15.24 -17.25 -19.39
C GLU A 171 -14.93 -18.66 -19.88
N GLU A 172 -13.66 -18.94 -20.22
CA GLU A 172 -13.18 -20.28 -20.55
C GLU A 172 -13.46 -21.26 -19.41
N GLY A 173 -13.18 -20.84 -18.16
CA GLY A 173 -13.48 -21.63 -16.97
C GLY A 173 -14.99 -21.88 -16.75
N LYS A 174 -15.88 -20.96 -17.17
CA LYS A 174 -17.33 -21.20 -17.14
C LYS A 174 -17.75 -22.22 -18.19
N GLN A 175 -17.21 -22.13 -19.39
CA GLN A 175 -17.54 -23.04 -20.48
C GLN A 175 -17.10 -24.47 -20.17
N LEU A 176 -15.89 -24.66 -19.64
CA LEU A 176 -15.41 -25.98 -19.21
C LEU A 176 -16.31 -26.60 -18.14
N ARG A 177 -16.69 -25.82 -17.11
CA ARG A 177 -17.62 -26.30 -16.07
C ARG A 177 -18.97 -26.73 -16.66
N LYS A 178 -19.52 -26.00 -17.63
CA LYS A 178 -20.78 -26.41 -18.29
C LYS A 178 -20.64 -27.77 -18.99
N LEU A 179 -19.54 -27.99 -19.70
CA LEU A 179 -19.26 -29.26 -20.37
C LEU A 179 -19.14 -30.43 -19.38
N ASP A 180 -18.50 -30.21 -18.23
CA ASP A 180 -18.35 -31.24 -17.17
C ASP A 180 -19.67 -31.59 -16.47
N PHE A 181 -20.64 -30.66 -16.42
CA PHE A 181 -21.95 -30.89 -15.81
C PHE A 181 -22.99 -31.49 -16.78
N GLU A 182 -22.82 -31.29 -18.09
CA GLU A 182 -23.75 -31.75 -19.14
C GLU A 182 -23.32 -33.06 -19.83
N GLY A 183 -22.08 -33.51 -19.62
CA GLY A 183 -21.54 -34.79 -20.09
C GLY A 183 -21.65 -35.93 -19.08
#